data_AF-A0A2E7MF00-F1
#
_entry.id   AF-A0A2E7MF00-F1
#
_cell.length_a   1.000
_cell.length_b   1.000
_cell.length_c   1.000
_cell.angle_alpha   90.00
_cell.angle_beta   90.00
_cell.angle_gamma   90.00
#
_symmetry.space_group_name_H-M   'P 1'
#
loop_
_entity.id
_entity.type
_entity.pdbx_description
1 polymer ?
#
loop_
_entity_poly.entity_id
_entity_poly.type
_entity_poly.pdbx_seq_one_letter_code
_entity_poly.pdbx_strand_id
1 'polypeptide(L)'
;GDDDDSGDDDDSGDDDDSGDDSPSARIAIGGQWSGPADGVHTVSSSSWSDPYGATFNLSQFQNAQQFAIAQNHADNDFNPGLWSRFDWTWDEFNTLWYCQTCYDCEDEGEALATDAADSSALSSDGCGGFAWSSLTPTAGSDTWELAISGVWADAWGGTHTIDNATWSDSYGSSFSVSQFHNNSQFLVAQNDPTNSFNAGQWSRFDWTWDESNTLWYCQTCFDCADEAAAVATAAASTADPATTGCGGFAWSSVTPSP
;
A
#
# COMPACT_ATOMS: atom_id res chain seq x y z
N GLY A 1 41.72 7.33 54.73
CA GLY A 1 40.55 7.87 55.42
C GLY A 1 39.44 7.69 54.44
N ASP A 2 38.82 6.53 54.56
CA ASP A 2 37.63 6.11 53.85
C ASP A 2 36.48 7.05 54.22
N ASP A 3 35.54 7.23 53.30
CA ASP A 3 34.11 7.28 53.60
C ASP A 3 33.36 7.04 52.27
N ASP A 4 32.92 5.79 52.10
CA ASP A 4 31.81 5.39 51.24
C ASP A 4 30.51 5.89 51.85
N ASP A 5 29.59 6.46 51.05
CA ASP A 5 28.16 6.20 51.26
C ASP A 5 27.38 6.27 49.95
N SER A 6 26.58 5.24 49.79
CA SER A 6 25.74 4.79 48.69
C SER A 6 24.38 5.51 48.62
N GLY A 7 23.83 5.59 47.41
CA GLY A 7 22.43 5.98 47.18
C GLY A 7 22.00 5.57 45.77
N ASP A 8 21.34 4.42 45.70
CA ASP A 8 20.77 3.77 44.51
C ASP A 8 19.52 4.49 43.94
N ASP A 9 19.36 4.30 42.62
CA ASP A 9 18.18 4.03 41.80
C ASP A 9 16.94 4.96 41.76
N ASP A 10 16.58 5.34 40.51
CA ASP A 10 15.24 5.27 39.87
C ASP A 10 15.30 6.17 38.60
N ASP A 11 15.61 5.62 37.42
CA ASP A 11 14.70 5.03 36.43
C ASP A 11 13.60 5.96 35.88
N SER A 12 13.81 6.38 34.63
CA SER A 12 12.85 6.70 33.56
C SER A 12 13.67 7.47 32.50
N GLY A 13 14.06 6.89 31.38
CA GLY A 13 13.17 6.21 30.44
C GLY A 13 12.68 7.24 29.42
N ASP A 14 13.60 7.92 28.76
CA ASP A 14 13.31 8.66 27.52
C ASP A 14 13.88 7.81 26.37
N ASP A 15 13.19 6.70 26.11
CA ASP A 15 13.20 6.08 24.80
C ASP A 15 12.53 7.10 23.86
N ASP A 16 13.33 7.97 23.27
CA ASP A 16 12.97 8.69 22.05
C ASP A 16 12.88 7.66 20.91
N ASP A 17 11.86 6.79 20.97
CA ASP A 17 11.35 6.06 19.81
C ASP A 17 10.58 7.08 18.95
N SER A 18 11.34 8.00 18.39
CA SER A 18 10.91 8.73 17.21
C SER A 18 10.96 7.71 16.07
N GLY A 19 9.92 6.88 15.99
CA GLY A 19 9.57 6.17 14.78
C GLY A 19 9.50 7.20 13.67
N ASP A 20 10.58 7.26 12.91
CA ASP A 20 10.71 8.02 11.67
C ASP A 20 9.78 7.37 10.65
N ASP A 21 8.48 7.60 10.84
CA ASP A 21 7.41 7.32 9.88
C ASP A 21 7.46 8.45 8.83
N SER A 22 8.64 8.65 8.24
CA SER A 22 8.83 9.43 7.04
C SER A 22 7.81 8.92 6.01
N PRO A 23 6.92 9.78 5.47
CA PRO A 23 5.83 9.35 4.58
C PRO A 23 6.42 8.93 3.22
N SER A 24 6.97 7.73 3.19
CA SER A 24 7.29 7.03 1.96
C SER A 24 5.96 6.54 1.38
N ALA A 25 5.87 6.43 0.04
CA ALA A 25 4.78 5.67 -0.56
C ALA A 25 4.65 4.31 0.18
N ARG A 26 3.44 3.78 0.30
CA ARG A 26 3.21 2.45 0.88
C ARG A 26 3.06 1.40 -0.22
N ILE A 27 3.45 0.17 0.07
CA ILE A 27 3.24 -0.94 -0.88
C ILE A 27 1.75 -1.27 -0.95
N ALA A 28 1.21 -1.40 -2.17
CA ALA A 28 -0.23 -1.57 -2.40
C ALA A 28 -0.82 -2.88 -1.86
N ILE A 29 0.02 -3.84 -1.49
CA ILE A 29 -0.35 -5.15 -0.95
C ILE A 29 -0.01 -5.28 0.54
N GLY A 30 0.20 -4.16 1.25
CA GLY A 30 0.42 -4.16 2.70
C GLY A 30 -0.73 -4.84 3.45
N GLY A 31 -0.39 -5.66 4.45
CA GLY A 31 -1.35 -6.37 5.28
C GLY A 31 -1.01 -7.85 5.52
N GLN A 32 -2.00 -8.58 6.06
CA GLN A 32 -1.90 -10.01 6.33
C GLN A 32 -2.73 -10.83 5.34
N TRP A 33 -2.09 -11.86 4.80
CA TRP A 33 -2.61 -12.66 3.69
C TRP A 33 -2.53 -14.14 4.00
N SER A 34 -3.64 -14.86 3.88
CA SER A 34 -3.72 -16.31 4.01
C SER A 34 -3.44 -17.00 2.67
N GLY A 35 -2.47 -17.91 2.66
CA GLY A 35 -2.19 -18.79 1.52
C GLY A 35 -2.99 -20.10 1.55
N PRO A 36 -2.97 -20.91 0.48
CA PRO A 36 -3.73 -22.16 0.35
C PRO A 36 -3.32 -23.27 1.35
N ALA A 37 -2.18 -23.10 2.04
CA ALA A 37 -1.62 -24.05 3.01
C ALA A 37 -1.74 -23.58 4.47
N ASP A 38 -2.76 -22.76 4.79
CA ASP A 38 -3.05 -22.21 6.14
C ASP A 38 -1.96 -21.29 6.74
N GLY A 39 -1.01 -20.86 5.91
CA GLY A 39 0.05 -19.93 6.29
C GLY A 39 -0.34 -18.47 6.11
N VAL A 40 0.09 -17.59 7.02
CA VAL A 40 -0.05 -16.13 6.90
C VAL A 40 1.24 -15.51 6.36
N HIS A 41 1.12 -14.75 5.27
CA HIS A 41 2.13 -13.78 4.86
C HIS A 41 1.83 -12.43 5.52
N THR A 42 2.86 -11.73 5.96
CA THR A 42 2.74 -10.34 6.42
C THR A 42 3.58 -9.45 5.52
N VAL A 43 2.96 -8.45 4.91
CA VAL A 43 3.60 -7.52 3.99
C VAL A 43 3.48 -6.11 4.54
N SER A 44 4.59 -5.39 4.54
CA SER A 44 4.68 -3.97 4.88
C SER A 44 5.55 -3.27 3.84
N SER A 45 5.65 -1.94 3.89
CA SER A 45 6.53 -1.19 2.99
C SER A 45 8.02 -1.47 3.17
N SER A 46 8.42 -2.13 4.28
CA SER A 46 9.82 -2.44 4.60
C SER A 46 10.12 -3.93 4.69
N SER A 47 9.11 -4.80 4.72
CA SER A 47 9.32 -6.24 4.85
C SER A 47 8.21 -7.09 4.26
N TRP A 48 8.58 -8.30 3.85
CA TRP A 48 7.66 -9.40 3.55
C TRP A 48 8.10 -10.60 4.38
N SER A 49 7.20 -11.17 5.18
CA SER A 49 7.42 -12.46 5.84
C SER A 49 6.47 -13.53 5.29
N ASP A 50 6.97 -14.74 5.14
CA ASP A 50 6.19 -15.90 4.71
C ASP A 50 5.81 -16.79 5.90
N PRO A 51 4.89 -17.74 5.72
CA PRO A 51 4.44 -18.60 6.81
C PRO A 51 5.43 -19.69 7.23
N TYR A 52 6.53 -19.85 6.50
CA TYR A 52 7.56 -20.83 6.75
C TYR A 52 8.74 -20.24 7.54
N GLY A 53 8.66 -18.95 7.91
CA GLY A 53 9.66 -18.25 8.71
C GLY A 53 10.67 -17.47 7.89
N ALA A 54 10.57 -17.45 6.57
CA ALA A 54 11.43 -16.60 5.75
C ALA A 54 10.99 -15.13 5.88
N THR A 55 11.97 -14.25 6.01
CA THR A 55 11.77 -12.79 6.03
C THR A 55 12.60 -12.14 4.93
N PHE A 56 12.04 -11.13 4.30
CA PHE A 56 12.62 -10.37 3.21
C PHE A 56 12.55 -8.89 3.54
N ASN A 57 13.69 -8.21 3.56
CA ASN A 57 13.76 -6.77 3.83
C ASN A 57 13.58 -6.02 2.51
N LEU A 58 12.44 -5.35 2.32
CA LEU A 58 12.15 -4.63 1.08
C LEU A 58 13.06 -3.41 0.95
N SER A 59 13.77 -3.30 -0.18
CA SER A 59 14.57 -2.12 -0.51
C SER A 59 13.79 -1.12 -1.35
N GLN A 60 12.91 -1.61 -2.23
CA GLN A 60 12.08 -0.79 -3.12
C GLN A 60 10.86 -1.57 -3.64
N PHE A 61 9.86 -0.85 -4.11
CA PHE A 61 8.70 -1.40 -4.82
C PHE A 61 8.11 -0.40 -5.81
N GLN A 62 7.33 -0.90 -6.76
CA GLN A 62 6.61 -0.11 -7.75
C GLN A 62 5.16 -0.58 -7.83
N ASN A 63 4.24 0.27 -7.36
CA ASN A 63 2.82 -0.08 -7.32
C ASN A 63 2.21 -0.16 -8.72
N ALA A 64 2.64 0.72 -9.64
CA ALA A 64 2.17 0.73 -11.04
C ALA A 64 2.61 -0.52 -11.81
N GLN A 65 3.83 -1.01 -11.54
CA GLN A 65 4.42 -2.17 -12.22
C GLN A 65 4.25 -3.47 -11.42
N GLN A 66 3.66 -3.37 -10.22
CA GLN A 66 3.32 -4.47 -9.32
C GLN A 66 4.50 -5.37 -8.94
N PHE A 67 5.64 -4.79 -8.53
CA PHE A 67 6.78 -5.56 -8.02
C PHE A 67 7.45 -4.94 -6.78
N ALA A 68 8.15 -5.77 -6.02
CA ALA A 68 9.01 -5.38 -4.92
C ALA A 68 10.37 -6.10 -5.02
N ILE A 69 11.43 -5.42 -4.61
CA ILE A 69 12.79 -5.95 -4.50
C ILE A 69 13.15 -6.02 -3.02
N ALA A 70 13.78 -7.12 -2.63
CA ALA A 70 14.09 -7.38 -1.24
C ALA A 70 15.42 -8.10 -1.07
N GLN A 71 16.12 -7.81 0.02
CA GLN A 71 17.21 -8.64 0.49
C GLN A 71 16.67 -9.74 1.40
N ASN A 72 17.05 -10.99 1.14
CA ASN A 72 16.71 -12.13 1.96
C ASN A 72 17.39 -12.00 3.33
N HIS A 73 16.63 -12.14 4.42
CA HIS A 73 17.19 -12.01 5.76
C HIS A 73 18.31 -13.03 6.00
N ALA A 74 19.32 -12.66 6.79
CA ALA A 74 20.48 -13.50 7.07
C ALA A 74 20.12 -14.81 7.81
N ASP A 75 18.98 -14.81 8.49
CA ASP A 75 18.46 -15.95 9.25
C ASP A 75 17.55 -16.87 8.41
N ASN A 76 17.32 -16.56 7.12
CA ASN A 76 16.54 -17.44 6.26
C ASN A 76 17.29 -18.77 6.02
N ASP A 77 16.56 -19.88 6.10
CA ASP A 77 17.10 -21.23 5.83
C ASP A 77 17.64 -21.38 4.40
N PHE A 78 17.12 -20.58 3.46
CA PHE A 78 17.46 -20.60 2.06
C PHE A 78 17.88 -19.22 1.57
N ASN A 79 18.94 -19.19 0.76
CA ASN A 79 19.45 -17.99 0.08
C ASN A 79 19.68 -16.76 1.00
N PRO A 80 20.24 -16.92 2.21
CA PRO A 80 20.43 -15.81 3.14
C PRO A 80 21.37 -14.76 2.54
N GLY A 81 20.98 -13.48 2.63
CA GLY A 81 21.76 -12.35 2.13
C GLY A 81 21.73 -12.14 0.62
N LEU A 82 21.15 -13.07 -0.15
CA LEU A 82 20.85 -12.90 -1.58
C LEU A 82 19.62 -12.02 -1.78
N TRP A 83 19.29 -11.73 -3.02
CA TRP A 83 18.20 -10.82 -3.39
C TRP A 83 17.05 -11.55 -4.04
N SER A 84 15.86 -11.02 -3.81
CA SER A 84 14.60 -11.52 -4.37
C SER A 84 13.83 -10.43 -5.09
N ARG A 85 13.13 -10.84 -6.14
CA ARG A 85 12.08 -10.06 -6.79
C ARG A 85 10.74 -10.75 -6.55
N PHE A 86 9.77 -9.97 -6.07
CA PHE A 86 8.38 -10.39 -5.93
C PHE A 86 7.53 -9.59 -6.90
N ASP A 87 6.84 -10.26 -7.81
CA ASP A 87 5.81 -9.68 -8.65
C ASP A 87 4.44 -10.04 -8.06
N TRP A 88 3.47 -9.14 -8.12
CA TRP A 88 2.10 -9.40 -7.72
C TRP A 88 1.09 -8.98 -8.78
N THR A 89 -0.11 -9.49 -8.68
CA THR A 89 -1.25 -9.06 -9.47
C THR A 89 -2.55 -9.44 -8.77
N TRP A 90 -3.67 -9.05 -9.32
CA TRP A 90 -5.00 -9.31 -8.75
C TRP A 90 -5.89 -9.93 -9.81
N ASP A 91 -6.73 -10.88 -9.40
CA ASP A 91 -7.79 -11.38 -10.27
C ASP A 91 -9.10 -10.59 -10.15
N GLU A 92 -10.09 -10.96 -10.96
CA GLU A 92 -11.42 -10.35 -10.98
C GLU A 92 -12.21 -10.53 -9.67
N PHE A 93 -11.76 -11.43 -8.78
CA PHE A 93 -12.38 -11.72 -7.49
C PHE A 93 -11.63 -11.08 -6.31
N ASN A 94 -10.65 -10.21 -6.57
CA ASN A 94 -9.77 -9.61 -5.56
C ASN A 94 -8.89 -10.61 -4.80
N THR A 95 -8.60 -11.76 -5.40
CA THR A 95 -7.53 -12.63 -4.92
C THR A 95 -6.21 -11.98 -5.29
N LEU A 96 -5.33 -11.78 -4.30
CA LEU A 96 -3.95 -11.38 -4.54
C LEU A 96 -3.21 -12.60 -5.09
N TRP A 97 -2.44 -12.42 -6.16
CA TRP A 97 -1.53 -13.43 -6.68
C TRP A 97 -0.12 -12.89 -6.61
N TYR A 98 0.84 -13.71 -6.20
CA TYR A 98 2.25 -13.32 -6.20
C TYR A 98 3.14 -14.41 -6.80
N CYS A 99 4.29 -13.96 -7.31
CA CYS A 99 5.35 -14.78 -7.84
C CYS A 99 6.69 -14.24 -7.31
N GLN A 100 7.54 -15.12 -6.78
CA GLN A 100 8.94 -14.79 -6.51
C GLN A 100 9.76 -15.15 -7.76
N THR A 101 9.95 -14.19 -8.66
CA THR A 101 10.59 -14.39 -9.97
C THR A 101 12.09 -14.57 -9.89
N CYS A 102 12.72 -14.00 -8.85
CA CYS A 102 14.08 -14.33 -8.44
C CYS A 102 14.11 -14.58 -6.94
N TYR A 103 14.83 -15.62 -6.50
CA TYR A 103 14.94 -16.01 -5.09
C TYR A 103 16.40 -16.06 -4.59
N ASP A 104 17.38 -15.98 -5.49
CA ASP A 104 18.81 -16.13 -5.25
C ASP A 104 19.67 -15.18 -6.11
N CYS A 105 19.13 -14.03 -6.49
CA CYS A 105 19.88 -13.02 -7.24
C CYS A 105 21.10 -12.54 -6.42
N GLU A 106 22.24 -12.36 -7.08
CA GLU A 106 23.51 -12.01 -6.43
C GLU A 106 23.45 -10.61 -5.82
N ASP A 107 22.74 -9.69 -6.47
CA ASP A 107 22.57 -8.31 -6.02
C ASP A 107 21.18 -7.72 -6.35
N GLU A 108 20.91 -6.53 -5.79
CA GLU A 108 19.66 -5.80 -5.99
C GLU A 108 19.40 -5.46 -7.46
N GLY A 109 20.46 -5.14 -8.21
CA GLY A 109 20.36 -4.76 -9.61
C GLY A 109 19.95 -5.94 -10.48
N GLU A 110 20.46 -7.14 -10.19
CA GLU A 110 20.03 -8.39 -10.83
C GLU A 110 18.57 -8.72 -10.51
N ALA A 111 18.16 -8.59 -9.24
CA ALA A 111 16.76 -8.78 -8.86
C ALA A 111 15.84 -7.79 -9.61
N LEU A 112 16.23 -6.51 -9.70
CA LEU A 112 15.47 -5.51 -10.45
C LEU A 112 15.43 -5.79 -11.96
N ALA A 113 16.51 -6.32 -12.53
CA ALA A 113 16.60 -6.65 -13.95
C ALA A 113 15.91 -7.98 -14.33
N THR A 114 15.48 -8.78 -13.34
CA THR A 114 14.74 -10.02 -13.57
C THR A 114 13.45 -9.71 -14.31
N ASP A 115 13.13 -10.49 -15.34
CA ASP A 115 11.89 -10.34 -16.10
C ASP A 115 10.67 -10.51 -15.18
N ALA A 116 9.66 -9.66 -15.37
CA ALA A 116 8.39 -9.77 -14.64
C ALA A 116 7.67 -11.08 -14.96
N ALA A 117 6.96 -11.62 -13.98
CA ALA A 117 6.11 -12.79 -14.19
C ALA A 117 4.95 -12.47 -15.16
N ASP A 118 4.50 -13.49 -15.91
CA ASP A 118 3.37 -13.38 -16.83
C ASP A 118 2.05 -13.49 -16.06
N SER A 119 1.41 -12.35 -15.81
CA SER A 119 0.13 -12.23 -15.11
C SER A 119 -1.07 -12.73 -15.93
N SER A 120 -0.90 -13.04 -17.22
CA SER A 120 -1.95 -13.66 -18.02
C SER A 120 -2.04 -15.18 -17.81
N ALA A 121 -1.04 -15.78 -17.16
CA ALA A 121 -0.86 -17.22 -16.97
C ALA A 121 -0.82 -17.63 -15.49
N LEU A 122 -1.78 -17.13 -14.69
CA LEU A 122 -1.82 -17.33 -13.22
C LEU A 122 -1.81 -18.80 -12.78
N SER A 123 -2.54 -19.66 -13.51
CA SER A 123 -2.73 -21.06 -13.14
C SER A 123 -1.82 -22.04 -13.88
N SER A 124 -0.87 -21.55 -14.70
CA SER A 124 0.03 -22.41 -15.49
C SER A 124 1.51 -22.16 -15.18
N ASP A 125 2.23 -21.45 -16.04
CA ASP A 125 3.69 -21.34 -16.10
C ASP A 125 4.15 -19.87 -16.03
N GLY A 126 3.24 -18.95 -15.70
CA GLY A 126 3.52 -17.51 -15.66
C GLY A 126 4.53 -17.07 -14.60
N CYS A 127 4.78 -17.90 -13.58
CA CYS A 127 5.78 -17.65 -12.55
C CYS A 127 7.05 -18.47 -12.82
N GLY A 128 7.81 -18.11 -13.86
CA GLY A 128 9.08 -18.77 -14.19
C GLY A 128 8.96 -20.26 -14.51
N GLY A 129 7.85 -20.68 -15.14
CA GLY A 129 7.55 -22.10 -15.40
C GLY A 129 6.61 -22.76 -14.39
N PHE A 130 6.19 -22.03 -13.35
CA PHE A 130 5.25 -22.48 -12.33
C PHE A 130 3.99 -21.60 -12.28
N ALA A 131 2.97 -22.09 -11.58
CA ALA A 131 1.77 -21.32 -11.33
C ALA A 131 2.06 -20.23 -10.29
N TRP A 132 1.33 -19.13 -10.37
CA TRP A 132 1.36 -18.10 -9.33
C TRP A 132 0.77 -18.64 -8.02
N SER A 133 1.20 -18.07 -6.90
CA SER A 133 0.64 -18.39 -5.59
C SER A 133 -0.49 -17.41 -5.28
N SER A 134 -1.68 -17.93 -4.94
CA SER A 134 -2.80 -17.09 -4.52
C SER A 134 -2.73 -16.79 -3.02
N LEU A 135 -3.22 -15.61 -2.66
CA LEU A 135 -3.30 -15.06 -1.33
C LEU A 135 -4.69 -14.46 -1.17
N THR A 136 -5.38 -14.86 -0.11
CA THR A 136 -6.64 -14.26 0.29
C THR A 136 -6.43 -13.39 1.52
N PRO A 137 -7.21 -12.33 1.70
CA PRO A 137 -7.17 -11.56 2.94
C PRO A 137 -7.47 -12.47 4.13
N THR A 138 -6.69 -12.37 5.21
CA THR A 138 -7.00 -13.11 6.43
C THR A 138 -8.32 -12.59 7.02
N ALA A 139 -9.34 -13.45 7.10
CA ALA A 139 -10.67 -13.07 7.58
C ALA A 139 -10.61 -12.55 9.03
N GLY A 140 -11.14 -11.34 9.25
CA GLY A 140 -11.11 -10.67 10.56
C GLY A 140 -9.76 -10.03 10.90
N SER A 141 -8.81 -9.97 9.96
CA SER A 141 -7.67 -9.08 10.10
C SER A 141 -8.13 -7.65 9.78
N ASP A 142 -8.13 -6.78 10.79
CA ASP A 142 -8.30 -5.32 10.63
C ASP A 142 -7.05 -4.69 9.95
N THR A 143 -6.16 -5.52 9.38
CA THR A 143 -4.89 -5.13 8.75
C THR A 143 -5.00 -4.99 7.23
N TRP A 144 -6.21 -4.97 6.69
CA TRP A 144 -6.39 -4.57 5.29
C TRP A 144 -6.15 -3.07 5.24
N GLU A 145 -4.97 -2.67 4.81
CA GLU A 145 -4.59 -1.27 4.75
C GLU A 145 -5.04 -0.68 3.41
N LEU A 146 -5.63 0.51 3.44
CA LEU A 146 -5.91 1.27 2.24
C LEU A 146 -4.57 1.55 1.55
N ALA A 147 -4.45 1.15 0.27
CA ALA A 147 -3.18 1.18 -0.47
C ALA A 147 -2.58 2.59 -0.63
N ILE A 148 -3.38 3.63 -0.43
CA ILE A 148 -2.98 5.03 -0.51
C ILE A 148 -2.89 5.69 0.89
N SER A 149 -2.89 4.90 1.96
CA SER A 149 -2.68 5.43 3.31
C SER A 149 -1.32 6.12 3.41
N GLY A 150 -1.29 7.27 4.05
CA GLY A 150 -0.10 8.09 4.20
C GLY A 150 -0.41 9.58 4.21
N VAL A 151 0.68 10.35 4.25
CA VAL A 151 0.65 11.82 4.17
C VAL A 151 1.17 12.22 2.80
N TRP A 152 0.40 13.02 2.08
CA TRP A 152 0.65 13.36 0.69
C TRP A 152 0.67 14.88 0.50
N ALA A 153 1.63 15.40 -0.26
CA ALA A 153 1.69 16.80 -0.65
C ALA A 153 1.07 16.99 -2.05
N ASP A 154 0.22 18.01 -2.18
CA ASP A 154 -0.35 18.42 -3.47
C ASP A 154 0.50 19.48 -4.19
N ALA A 155 0.14 19.80 -5.44
CA ALA A 155 0.85 20.79 -6.26
C ALA A 155 0.66 22.25 -5.83
N TRP A 156 -0.23 22.52 -4.88
CA TRP A 156 -0.58 23.86 -4.38
C TRP A 156 -0.01 24.13 -2.97
N GLY A 157 0.72 23.17 -2.40
CA GLY A 157 1.34 23.27 -1.09
C GLY A 157 0.44 22.82 0.07
N GLY A 158 -0.68 22.18 -0.24
CA GLY A 158 -1.52 21.51 0.74
C GLY A 158 -1.06 20.08 1.02
N THR A 159 -1.59 19.54 2.11
CA THR A 159 -1.31 18.19 2.56
C THR A 159 -2.61 17.40 2.70
N HIS A 160 -2.60 16.16 2.24
CA HIS A 160 -3.66 15.19 2.48
C HIS A 160 -3.15 14.14 3.47
N THR A 161 -3.96 13.81 4.48
CA THR A 161 -3.74 12.66 5.36
C THR A 161 -4.81 11.64 5.06
N ILE A 162 -4.40 10.45 4.65
CA ILE A 162 -5.28 9.37 4.22
C ILE A 162 -4.97 8.14 5.07
N ASP A 163 -5.98 7.53 5.65
CA ASP A 163 -5.90 6.25 6.34
C ASP A 163 -7.17 5.42 6.11
N ASN A 164 -7.27 4.27 6.75
CA ASN A 164 -8.42 3.36 6.61
C ASN A 164 -9.77 3.97 7.02
N ALA A 165 -9.76 5.00 7.87
CA ALA A 165 -10.95 5.59 8.47
C ALA A 165 -11.25 6.99 7.91
N THR A 166 -10.25 7.72 7.44
CA THR A 166 -10.40 9.12 7.05
C THR A 166 -9.51 9.52 5.87
N TRP A 167 -10.03 10.45 5.07
CA TRP A 167 -9.23 11.30 4.20
C TRP A 167 -9.48 12.75 4.64
N SER A 168 -8.44 13.47 5.02
CA SER A 168 -8.52 14.91 5.31
C SER A 168 -7.50 15.70 4.50
N ASP A 169 -7.78 16.98 4.27
CA ASP A 169 -6.83 17.91 3.66
C ASP A 169 -6.57 19.13 4.54
N SER A 170 -5.45 19.81 4.29
CA SER A 170 -5.06 21.04 4.98
C SER A 170 -5.93 22.25 4.67
N TYR A 171 -6.88 22.13 3.72
CA TYR A 171 -7.83 23.18 3.36
C TYR A 171 -9.13 23.09 4.16
N GLY A 172 -9.27 22.08 5.01
CA GLY A 172 -10.39 21.91 5.92
C GLY A 172 -11.49 20.97 5.42
N SER A 173 -11.23 20.15 4.39
CA SER A 173 -12.12 19.06 4.02
C SER A 173 -11.77 17.80 4.80
N SER A 174 -12.79 17.07 5.25
CA SER A 174 -12.65 15.74 5.86
C SER A 174 -13.71 14.78 5.34
N PHE A 175 -13.34 13.51 5.18
CA PHE A 175 -14.16 12.45 4.64
C PHE A 175 -13.97 11.18 5.49
N SER A 176 -15.04 10.65 6.06
CA SER A 176 -15.01 9.40 6.83
C SER A 176 -15.14 8.21 5.87
N VAL A 177 -14.06 7.45 5.70
CA VAL A 177 -14.00 6.28 4.82
C VAL A 177 -14.92 5.19 5.36
N SER A 178 -15.81 4.69 4.49
CA SER A 178 -16.73 3.59 4.81
C SER A 178 -16.24 2.26 4.24
N GLN A 179 -15.68 2.29 3.04
CA GLN A 179 -15.13 1.12 2.36
C GLN A 179 -14.11 1.53 1.29
N PHE A 180 -13.20 0.62 0.97
CA PHE A 180 -12.24 0.76 -0.12
C PHE A 180 -11.96 -0.57 -0.79
N HIS A 181 -11.50 -0.50 -2.04
CA HIS A 181 -11.20 -1.64 -2.88
C HIS A 181 -9.86 -1.40 -3.59
N ASN A 182 -8.77 -1.88 -3.00
CA ASN A 182 -7.42 -1.61 -3.49
C ASN A 182 -7.19 -2.09 -4.93
N ASN A 183 -7.73 -3.25 -5.31
CA ASN A 183 -7.63 -3.80 -6.67
C ASN A 183 -8.36 -2.91 -7.69
N SER A 184 -9.59 -2.50 -7.37
CA SER A 184 -10.38 -1.60 -8.23
C SER A 184 -9.99 -0.13 -8.07
N GLN A 185 -8.99 0.17 -7.22
CA GLN A 185 -8.42 1.47 -6.95
C GLN A 185 -9.47 2.55 -6.62
N PHE A 186 -10.42 2.25 -5.72
CA PHE A 186 -11.35 3.27 -5.24
C PHE A 186 -11.72 3.13 -3.77
N LEU A 187 -12.16 4.22 -3.17
CA LEU A 187 -12.78 4.27 -1.85
C LEU A 187 -14.06 5.09 -1.87
N VAL A 188 -14.93 4.81 -0.91
CA VAL A 188 -16.17 5.53 -0.67
C VAL A 188 -16.15 6.07 0.75
N ALA A 189 -16.48 7.35 0.89
CA ALA A 189 -16.43 8.06 2.16
C ALA A 189 -17.63 9.01 2.32
N GLN A 190 -18.05 9.23 3.56
CA GLN A 190 -19.05 10.24 3.88
C GLN A 190 -18.36 11.60 4.14
N ASN A 191 -18.84 12.65 3.50
CA ASN A 191 -18.33 14.01 3.67
C ASN A 191 -18.67 14.52 5.08
N ASP A 192 -17.70 15.08 5.78
CA ASP A 192 -17.93 15.61 7.13
C ASP A 192 -19.05 16.69 7.12
N PRO A 193 -19.96 16.70 8.11
CA PRO A 193 -21.03 17.69 8.19
C PRO A 193 -20.57 19.15 8.29
N THR A 194 -19.30 19.38 8.60
CA THR A 194 -18.67 20.70 8.70
C THR A 194 -17.94 21.13 7.42
N ASN A 195 -17.84 20.25 6.41
CA ASN A 195 -17.23 20.60 5.13
C ASN A 195 -17.94 21.80 4.48
N SER A 196 -17.17 22.69 3.86
CA SER A 196 -17.73 23.88 3.19
C SER A 196 -18.61 23.54 1.98
N PHE A 197 -18.43 22.35 1.40
CA PHE A 197 -19.17 21.85 0.25
C PHE A 197 -19.65 20.43 0.49
N ASN A 198 -20.86 20.12 0.02
CA ASN A 198 -21.45 18.77 0.03
C ASN A 198 -21.44 18.08 1.41
N ALA A 199 -21.59 18.85 2.48
CA ALA A 199 -21.62 18.35 3.86
C ALA A 199 -22.66 17.25 4.05
N GLY A 200 -22.25 16.13 4.65
CA GLY A 200 -23.12 14.98 4.92
C GLY A 200 -23.47 14.11 3.72
N GLN A 201 -23.11 14.52 2.49
CA GLN A 201 -23.25 13.71 1.28
C GLN A 201 -22.14 12.64 1.21
N TRP A 202 -22.17 11.82 0.16
CA TRP A 202 -21.20 10.76 -0.08
C TRP A 202 -20.28 11.09 -1.24
N SER A 203 -19.03 10.64 -1.13
CA SER A 203 -18.03 10.76 -2.16
C SER A 203 -17.45 9.40 -2.55
N ARG A 204 -17.06 9.29 -3.81
CA ARG A 204 -16.20 8.22 -4.33
C ARG A 204 -14.91 8.85 -4.81
N PHE A 205 -13.78 8.28 -4.39
CA PHE A 205 -12.46 8.64 -4.84
C PHE A 205 -11.85 7.44 -5.56
N ASP A 206 -11.57 7.58 -6.84
CA ASP A 206 -10.79 6.63 -7.62
C ASP A 206 -9.33 7.10 -7.64
N TRP A 207 -8.37 6.18 -7.62
CA TRP A 207 -6.96 6.51 -7.71
C TRP A 207 -6.23 5.68 -8.76
N THR A 208 -5.02 6.10 -9.09
CA THR A 208 -4.06 5.35 -9.90
C THR A 208 -2.63 5.83 -9.59
N TRP A 209 -1.63 5.13 -10.09
CA TRP A 209 -0.21 5.46 -9.87
C TRP A 209 0.49 5.66 -11.21
N ASP A 210 1.44 6.59 -11.26
CA ASP A 210 2.38 6.67 -12.38
C ASP A 210 3.69 5.92 -12.09
N GLU A 211 4.57 5.88 -13.09
CA GLU A 211 5.88 5.22 -13.02
C GLU A 211 6.82 5.81 -11.95
N SER A 212 6.52 7.00 -11.44
CA SER A 212 7.28 7.67 -10.38
C SER A 212 6.67 7.45 -8.99
N ASN A 213 5.69 6.55 -8.85
CA ASN A 213 4.88 6.37 -7.63
C ASN A 213 4.15 7.66 -7.20
N THR A 214 3.87 8.58 -8.13
CA THR A 214 2.95 9.68 -7.86
C THR A 214 1.55 9.11 -7.76
N LEU A 215 0.83 9.47 -6.69
CA LEU A 215 -0.57 9.13 -6.53
C LEU A 215 -1.42 10.11 -7.32
N TRP A 216 -2.23 9.60 -8.24
CA TRP A 216 -3.25 10.37 -8.95
C TRP A 216 -4.62 9.98 -8.41
N TYR A 217 -5.47 10.95 -8.07
CA TYR A 217 -6.83 10.69 -7.61
C TYR A 217 -7.88 11.54 -8.32
N CYS A 218 -9.08 10.99 -8.43
CA CYS A 218 -10.26 11.63 -8.96
C CYS A 218 -11.43 11.42 -7.99
N GLN A 219 -12.03 12.51 -7.52
CA GLN A 219 -13.31 12.45 -6.81
C GLN A 219 -14.44 12.33 -7.84
N THR A 220 -14.74 11.11 -8.27
CA THR A 220 -15.71 10.81 -9.34
C THR A 220 -17.15 11.14 -8.96
N CYS A 221 -17.46 11.04 -7.67
CA CYS A 221 -18.67 11.60 -7.10
C CYS A 221 -18.30 12.44 -5.88
N PHE A 222 -18.83 13.66 -5.78
CA PHE A 222 -18.58 14.57 -4.67
C PHE A 222 -19.83 14.88 -3.82
N ASP A 223 -21.02 14.55 -4.33
CA ASP A 223 -22.33 14.86 -3.74
C ASP A 223 -23.35 13.73 -3.84
N CYS A 224 -22.89 12.47 -3.91
CA CYS A 224 -23.76 11.31 -4.00
C CYS A 224 -24.76 11.28 -2.83
N ALA A 225 -26.02 10.95 -3.14
CA ALA A 225 -27.11 11.02 -2.17
C ALA A 225 -26.96 10.03 -1.02
N ASP A 226 -26.33 8.88 -1.29
CA ASP A 226 -26.08 7.82 -0.33
C ASP A 226 -24.84 7.01 -0.75
N GLU A 227 -24.40 6.13 0.14
CA GLU A 227 -23.23 5.27 -0.06
C GLU A 227 -23.39 4.37 -1.29
N ALA A 228 -24.59 3.80 -1.50
CA ALA A 228 -24.84 2.89 -2.60
C ALA A 228 -24.72 3.61 -3.96
N ALA A 229 -25.14 4.87 -4.04
CA ALA A 229 -24.93 5.72 -5.21
C ALA A 229 -23.44 6.02 -5.45
N ALA A 230 -22.67 6.28 -4.38
CA ALA A 230 -21.23 6.46 -4.49
C ALA A 230 -20.53 5.19 -5.02
N VAL A 231 -20.86 4.02 -4.48
CA VAL A 231 -20.34 2.72 -4.97
C VAL A 231 -20.70 2.48 -6.45
N ALA A 232 -21.94 2.79 -6.83
CA ALA A 232 -22.42 2.59 -8.20
C ALA A 232 -21.90 3.62 -9.22
N THR A 233 -21.20 4.67 -8.77
CA THR A 233 -20.58 5.66 -9.65
C THR A 233 -19.55 4.98 -10.55
N ALA A 234 -19.56 5.29 -11.85
CA ALA A 234 -18.60 4.72 -12.78
C ALA A 234 -17.17 5.20 -12.44
N ALA A 235 -16.21 4.28 -12.48
CA ALA A 235 -14.80 4.60 -12.26
C ALA A 235 -14.31 5.63 -13.29
N ALA A 236 -13.39 6.49 -12.86
CA ALA A 236 -12.69 7.39 -13.75
C ALA A 236 -11.78 6.62 -14.72
N SER A 237 -11.51 7.21 -15.89
CA SER A 237 -10.58 6.61 -16.85
C SER A 237 -9.13 6.89 -16.43
N THR A 238 -8.33 5.84 -16.26
CA THR A 238 -6.92 5.89 -15.85
C THR A 238 -5.95 6.03 -17.03
N ALA A 239 -6.44 6.15 -18.27
CA ALA A 239 -5.59 6.09 -19.46
C ALA A 239 -4.68 7.33 -19.66
N ASP A 240 -5.13 8.50 -19.19
CA ASP A 240 -4.36 9.74 -19.26
C ASP A 240 -4.72 10.69 -18.10
N PRO A 241 -4.32 10.33 -16.85
CA PRO A 241 -4.72 11.06 -15.65
C PRO A 241 -4.18 12.49 -15.63
N ALA A 242 -3.07 12.77 -16.32
CA ALA A 242 -2.47 14.10 -16.37
C ALA A 242 -3.29 15.11 -17.21
N THR A 243 -4.16 14.64 -18.12
CA THR A 243 -4.91 15.55 -19.01
C THR A 243 -6.42 15.37 -18.96
N THR A 244 -6.95 14.18 -18.66
CA THR A 244 -8.38 13.89 -18.69
C THR A 244 -8.76 12.70 -17.80
N GLY A 245 -10.00 12.21 -17.92
CA GLY A 245 -10.47 10.98 -17.28
C GLY A 245 -11.26 11.19 -15.99
N CYS A 246 -11.09 12.32 -15.32
CA CYS A 246 -11.86 12.70 -14.12
C CYS A 246 -13.04 13.61 -14.50
N GLY A 247 -14.15 13.05 -14.99
CA GLY A 247 -15.29 13.84 -15.47
C GLY A 247 -14.97 14.75 -16.66
N GLY A 248 -13.94 14.40 -17.45
CA GLY A 248 -13.44 15.20 -18.56
C GLY A 248 -12.27 16.13 -18.22
N PHE A 249 -11.88 16.23 -16.95
CA PHE A 249 -10.73 16.98 -16.45
C PHE A 249 -9.57 16.04 -16.09
N ALA A 250 -8.38 16.62 -15.93
CA ALA A 250 -7.23 15.92 -15.36
C ALA A 250 -7.53 15.47 -13.92
N TRP A 251 -6.90 14.39 -13.50
CA TRP A 251 -6.87 13.92 -12.13
C TRP A 251 -5.97 14.83 -11.30
N SER A 252 -6.17 14.84 -9.98
CA SER A 252 -5.28 15.54 -9.06
C SER A 252 -4.09 14.64 -8.71
N SER A 253 -2.88 15.16 -8.76
CA SER A 253 -1.69 14.43 -8.32
C SER A 253 -1.24 14.86 -6.94
N VAL A 254 -0.78 13.89 -6.15
CA VAL A 254 -0.11 14.10 -4.87
C VAL A 254 1.12 13.21 -4.79
N THR A 255 2.17 13.72 -4.16
CA THR A 255 3.41 12.99 -3.92
C THR A 255 3.55 12.69 -2.44
N PRO A 256 4.26 11.63 -2.02
CA PRO A 256 4.50 11.40 -0.61
C PRO A 256 5.11 12.65 0.03
N SER A 257 4.55 13.10 1.15
CA SER A 257 5.13 14.22 1.89
C SER A 257 6.47 13.77 2.46
N PRO A 258 7.52 14.60 2.42
CA PRO A 258 8.71 14.34 3.22
C PRO A 258 8.42 14.45 4.72
#